data_AF-A0A8H7QFR3-F1
#
_entry.id   AF-A0A8H7QFR3-F1
#
_cell.length_a   1.000
_cell.length_b   1.000
_cell.length_c   1.000
_cell.angle_alpha   90.00
_cell.angle_beta   90.00
_cell.angle_gamma   90.00
#
_symmetry.space_group_name_H-M   'P 1'
#
loop_
_entity.id
_entity.type
_entity.pdbx_description
1 polymer ?
#
loop_
_entity_poly.entity_id
_entity_poly.type
_entity_poly.pdbx_seq_one_letter_code
_entity_poly.pdbx_strand_id
1 'polypeptide(L)'
;MTGIHFHHLINYYRAYFVEFDLAMTSSNYSFGQPSDRIQNKINKFMSIKILGNKYNSNESSSARGSFIRAYFDNQLRPAQIQYFFRHTIVLENDDDEFQDFTFTFAFVRFYKLQQIRLTTYESINTEVCQNTFEDESEFCILPVAKIHSPIGILLNIFDNTNIVINIPKKITE
;
A
#
# COMPACT_ATOMS: atom_id res chain seq x y z
N MET A 1 -2.05 -19.25 5.90
CA MET A 1 -2.92 -18.11 6.28
C MET A 1 -3.16 -17.23 5.04
N THR A 2 -3.99 -17.69 4.11
CA THR A 2 -4.07 -17.10 2.75
C THR A 2 -5.47 -16.60 2.36
N GLY A 3 -6.51 -16.82 3.17
CA GLY A 3 -7.90 -16.52 2.77
C GLY A 3 -8.31 -15.03 2.79
N ILE A 4 -7.99 -14.31 3.87
CA ILE A 4 -8.50 -12.93 4.07
C ILE A 4 -7.83 -11.94 3.11
N HIS A 5 -6.50 -12.00 2.99
CA HIS A 5 -5.76 -11.11 2.08
C HIS A 5 -6.11 -11.35 0.61
N PHE A 6 -6.48 -12.57 0.23
CA PHE A 6 -6.90 -12.90 -1.13
C PHE A 6 -8.22 -12.21 -1.50
N HIS A 7 -9.17 -12.14 -0.56
CA HIS A 7 -10.41 -11.41 -0.75
C HIS A 7 -10.17 -9.91 -1.04
N HIS A 8 -9.31 -9.26 -0.25
CA HIS A 8 -8.94 -7.87 -0.46
C HIS A 8 -8.21 -7.64 -1.78
N LEU A 9 -7.37 -8.59 -2.21
CA LEU A 9 -6.68 -8.53 -3.51
C LEU A 9 -7.66 -8.64 -4.69
N ILE A 10 -8.66 -9.52 -4.61
CA ILE A 10 -9.71 -9.60 -5.63
C ILE A 10 -10.49 -8.29 -5.70
N ASN A 11 -10.89 -7.73 -4.56
CA ASN A 11 -11.61 -6.47 -4.52
C ASN A 11 -10.76 -5.31 -5.05
N TYR A 12 -9.46 -5.30 -4.76
CA TYR A 12 -8.51 -4.35 -5.34
C TYR A 12 -8.51 -4.43 -6.88
N TYR A 13 -8.37 -5.63 -7.45
CA TYR A 13 -8.38 -5.78 -8.90
C TYR A 13 -9.71 -5.38 -9.52
N ARG A 14 -10.84 -5.70 -8.89
CA ARG A 14 -12.16 -5.24 -9.37
C ARG A 14 -12.23 -3.72 -9.42
N ALA A 15 -11.83 -3.03 -8.36
CA ALA A 15 -11.83 -1.56 -8.34
C ALA A 15 -10.85 -0.98 -9.37
N TYR A 16 -9.61 -1.49 -9.40
CA TYR A 16 -8.57 -1.04 -10.32
C TYR A 16 -9.00 -1.22 -11.77
N PHE A 17 -9.52 -2.40 -12.15
CA PHE A 17 -9.91 -2.68 -13.53
C PHE A 17 -11.24 -2.05 -13.94
N VAL A 18 -12.19 -1.81 -13.03
CA VAL A 18 -13.37 -0.99 -13.36
C VAL A 18 -12.96 0.44 -13.70
N GLU A 19 -12.05 1.04 -12.92
CA GLU A 19 -11.49 2.36 -13.24
C GLU A 19 -10.60 2.33 -14.51
N PHE A 20 -9.86 1.23 -14.70
CA PHE A 20 -8.97 1.04 -15.85
C PHE A 20 -9.76 0.83 -17.13
N ASP A 21 -10.83 0.02 -17.15
CA ASP A 21 -11.72 -0.20 -18.30
C ASP A 21 -12.39 1.10 -18.76
N LEU A 22 -12.74 1.98 -17.82
CA LEU A 22 -13.25 3.32 -18.14
C LEU A 22 -12.18 4.20 -18.81
N ALA A 23 -10.90 4.00 -18.51
CA ALA A 23 -9.77 4.71 -19.12
C ALA A 23 -9.21 4.02 -20.39
N MET A 24 -9.47 2.71 -20.55
CA MET A 24 -8.89 1.80 -21.55
C MET A 24 -9.89 1.39 -22.65
N THR A 25 -10.89 2.22 -22.95
CA THR A 25 -11.62 2.15 -24.25
C THR A 25 -10.72 2.31 -25.49
N SER A 26 -9.39 2.26 -25.31
CA SER A 26 -8.32 2.36 -26.30
C SER A 26 -7.29 1.21 -26.25
N SER A 27 -7.45 0.18 -25.39
CA SER A 27 -6.55 -1.00 -25.37
C SER A 27 -7.24 -2.32 -25.64
N ASN A 28 -6.54 -3.20 -26.34
CA ASN A 28 -7.00 -4.51 -26.80
C ASN A 28 -6.99 -5.60 -25.71
N TYR A 29 -7.30 -5.29 -24.44
CA TYR A 29 -7.31 -6.27 -23.36
C TYR A 29 -8.68 -6.29 -22.69
N SER A 30 -9.26 -7.49 -22.54
CA SER A 30 -10.54 -7.67 -21.86
C SER A 30 -10.34 -8.38 -20.52
N PHE A 31 -10.90 -7.81 -19.47
CA PHE A 31 -10.93 -8.44 -18.16
C PHE A 31 -12.15 -9.37 -18.10
N GLY A 32 -11.94 -10.67 -18.39
CA GLY A 32 -12.91 -11.71 -18.06
C GLY A 32 -13.23 -11.76 -16.55
N GLN A 33 -14.09 -12.68 -16.10
CA GLN A 33 -14.43 -12.78 -14.68
C GLN A 33 -13.16 -12.95 -13.80
N PRO A 34 -12.85 -12.01 -12.87
CA PRO A 34 -11.58 -11.95 -12.14
C PRO A 34 -11.20 -13.24 -11.40
N SER A 35 -12.20 -13.99 -10.92
CA SER A 35 -11.97 -15.10 -9.98
C SER A 35 -11.16 -16.24 -10.57
N ASP A 36 -11.24 -16.45 -11.88
CA ASP A 36 -10.69 -17.64 -12.52
C ASP A 36 -9.26 -17.40 -13.06
N ARG A 37 -8.84 -16.12 -13.11
CA ARG A 37 -7.57 -15.67 -13.71
C ARG A 37 -6.57 -15.12 -12.68
N ILE A 38 -6.94 -15.11 -11.40
CA ILE A 38 -6.10 -14.65 -10.28
C ILE A 38 -5.48 -15.87 -9.59
N GLN A 39 -4.16 -15.98 -9.62
CA GLN A 39 -3.46 -17.06 -8.92
C GLN A 39 -3.62 -16.91 -7.40
N ASN A 40 -4.11 -17.93 -6.69
CA ASN A 40 -4.25 -17.89 -5.22
C ASN A 40 -2.92 -18.01 -4.44
N LYS A 41 -1.80 -17.64 -5.07
CA LYS A 41 -0.47 -17.70 -4.47
C LYS A 41 0.19 -16.33 -4.54
N ILE A 42 0.44 -15.77 -3.37
CA ILE A 42 1.26 -14.56 -3.22
C ILE A 42 2.68 -14.94 -2.81
N ASN A 43 3.68 -14.39 -3.50
CA ASN A 43 5.07 -14.58 -3.12
C ASN A 43 5.52 -13.41 -2.26
N LYS A 44 5.56 -13.62 -0.93
CA LYS A 44 5.93 -12.59 0.04
C LYS A 44 7.43 -12.34 0.09
N PHE A 45 7.82 -11.11 0.41
CA PHE A 45 9.20 -10.73 0.70
C PHE A 45 9.26 -9.56 1.69
N MET A 46 10.42 -9.40 2.34
CA MET A 46 10.56 -8.54 3.54
C MET A 46 11.08 -7.12 3.25
N SER A 47 11.68 -6.86 2.09
CA SER A 47 12.25 -5.54 1.79
C SER A 47 12.33 -5.25 0.30
N ILE A 48 12.27 -3.98 -0.06
CA ILE A 48 12.40 -3.48 -1.42
C ILE A 48 13.18 -2.17 -1.44
N LYS A 49 13.83 -1.89 -2.57
CA LYS A 49 14.37 -0.56 -2.85
C LYS A 49 13.43 0.15 -3.84
N ILE A 50 12.93 1.33 -3.45
CA ILE A 50 12.09 2.18 -4.30
C ILE A 50 12.76 3.55 -4.33
N LEU A 51 13.09 4.05 -5.54
CA LEU A 51 13.73 5.36 -5.74
C LEU A 51 14.94 5.59 -4.81
N GLY A 52 15.85 4.61 -4.73
CA GLY A 52 17.05 4.69 -3.88
C GLY A 52 16.82 4.53 -2.36
N ASN A 53 15.58 4.47 -1.90
CA ASN A 53 15.22 4.28 -0.49
C ASN A 53 14.93 2.80 -0.22
N LYS A 54 15.50 2.25 0.86
CA LYS A 54 15.20 0.89 1.32
C LYS A 54 13.99 0.92 2.24
N TYR A 55 12.96 0.19 1.87
CA TYR A 55 11.78 -0.06 2.68
C TYR A 55 11.82 -1.48 3.21
N ASN A 56 11.49 -1.63 4.48
CA ASN A 56 11.37 -2.91 5.15
C ASN A 56 9.91 -3.16 5.49
N SER A 57 9.53 -4.40 5.71
CA SER A 57 8.22 -4.74 6.24
C SER A 57 8.27 -4.97 7.75
N ASN A 58 7.11 -4.95 8.40
CA ASN A 58 6.97 -5.31 9.81
C ASN A 58 7.34 -6.78 10.07
N GLU A 59 7.15 -7.66 9.07
CA GLU A 59 7.63 -9.06 9.11
C GLU A 59 9.17 -9.20 8.99
N SER A 60 9.91 -8.12 8.75
CA SER A 60 11.38 -8.16 8.67
C SER A 60 12.04 -8.12 10.05
N SER A 61 13.34 -8.45 10.12
CA SER A 61 14.11 -8.36 11.36
C SER A 61 14.24 -6.93 11.92
N SER A 62 13.90 -5.91 11.14
CA SER A 62 13.90 -4.52 11.59
C SER A 62 12.67 -3.79 11.08
N ALA A 63 11.79 -3.40 12.01
CA ALA A 63 10.64 -2.54 11.70
C ALA A 63 11.06 -1.14 11.19
N ARG A 64 12.34 -0.77 11.32
CA ARG A 64 12.89 0.48 10.77
C ARG A 64 12.70 0.49 9.25
N GLY A 65 11.98 1.48 8.73
CA GLY A 65 11.66 1.58 7.31
C GLY A 65 10.37 0.87 6.89
N SER A 66 9.58 0.37 7.84
CA SER A 66 8.22 -0.14 7.59
C SER A 66 7.14 0.93 7.65
N PHE A 67 7.42 2.06 8.29
CA PHE A 67 6.50 3.18 8.36
C PHE A 67 6.64 4.06 7.12
N ILE A 68 5.51 4.32 6.47
CA ILE A 68 5.43 5.08 5.22
C ILE A 68 4.29 6.08 5.26
N ARG A 69 4.38 7.06 4.36
CA ARG A 69 3.23 7.82 3.88
C ARG A 69 2.82 7.24 2.53
N ALA A 70 1.54 6.94 2.37
CA ALA A 70 0.98 6.32 1.18
C ALA A 70 -0.37 6.93 0.82
N TYR A 71 -0.75 6.84 -0.46
CA TYR A 71 -2.06 7.29 -0.90
C TYR A 71 -3.15 6.30 -0.47
N PHE A 72 -4.15 6.82 0.22
CA PHE A 72 -5.40 6.17 0.59
C PHE A 72 -6.53 7.12 0.17
N ASP A 73 -7.38 6.70 -0.75
CA ASP A 73 -8.50 7.52 -1.25
C ASP A 73 -8.10 8.98 -1.59
N ASN A 74 -7.08 9.12 -2.45
CA ASN A 74 -6.48 10.40 -2.86
C ASN A 74 -5.84 11.27 -1.75
N GLN A 75 -5.74 10.75 -0.53
CA GLN A 75 -5.09 11.42 0.60
C GLN A 75 -3.82 10.70 1.05
N LEU A 76 -2.79 11.47 1.41
CA LEU A 76 -1.54 10.92 1.92
C LEU A 76 -1.64 10.61 3.41
N ARG A 77 -1.77 9.32 3.75
CA ARG A 77 -1.94 8.86 5.14
C ARG A 77 -0.72 8.09 5.66
N PRO A 78 -0.43 8.20 6.97
CA PRO A 78 0.53 7.33 7.65
C PRO A 78 0.07 5.87 7.63
N ALA A 79 0.99 4.97 7.29
CA ALA A 79 0.74 3.54 7.27
C ALA A 79 1.98 2.75 7.68
N GLN A 80 1.79 1.48 8.03
CA GLN A 80 2.87 0.53 8.24
C GLN A 80 2.75 -0.64 7.25
N ILE A 81 3.84 -0.91 6.54
CA ILE A 81 3.98 -2.07 5.67
C ILE A 81 4.08 -3.32 6.55
N GLN A 82 3.17 -4.27 6.36
CA GLN A 82 3.23 -5.56 7.06
C GLN A 82 4.14 -6.54 6.31
N TYR A 83 3.95 -6.64 4.99
CA TYR A 83 4.78 -7.43 4.08
C TYR A 83 4.62 -6.92 2.65
N PHE A 84 5.58 -7.24 1.78
CA PHE A 84 5.46 -7.05 0.34
C PHE A 84 5.12 -8.37 -0.33
N PHE A 85 4.52 -8.31 -1.51
CA PHE A 85 4.29 -9.50 -2.31
C PHE A 85 4.23 -9.19 -3.81
N ARG A 86 4.53 -10.21 -4.61
CA ARG A 86 4.25 -10.21 -6.05
C ARG A 86 3.05 -11.08 -6.35
N HIS A 87 2.26 -10.64 -7.31
CA HIS A 87 1.10 -11.37 -7.79
C HIS A 87 1.00 -11.25 -9.31
N THR A 88 0.73 -12.37 -9.97
CA THR A 88 0.54 -12.43 -11.43
C THR A 88 -0.92 -12.69 -11.72
N ILE A 89 -1.48 -11.92 -12.66
CA ILE A 89 -2.79 -12.17 -13.26
C ILE A 89 -2.59 -12.53 -14.73
N VAL A 90 -3.53 -13.30 -15.28
CA VAL A 90 -3.55 -13.60 -16.71
C VAL A 90 -4.65 -12.74 -17.35
N LEU A 91 -4.30 -11.91 -18.32
CA LEU A 91 -5.25 -11.14 -19.11
C LEU A 91 -5.34 -11.72 -20.51
N GLU A 92 -6.52 -11.62 -21.12
CA GLU A 92 -6.75 -12.05 -22.50
C GLU A 92 -6.81 -10.79 -23.37
N ASN A 93 -6.11 -10.84 -24.50
CA ASN A 93 -6.18 -9.77 -25.49
C ASN A 93 -7.32 -10.01 -26.51
N ASP A 94 -7.56 -9.04 -27.38
CA ASP A 94 -8.59 -9.14 -28.44
C ASP A 94 -8.32 -10.26 -29.47
N ASP A 95 -7.11 -10.82 -29.48
CA ASP A 95 -6.70 -11.93 -30.36
C ASP A 95 -6.80 -13.30 -29.66
N ASP A 96 -7.51 -13.38 -28.52
CA ASP A 96 -7.65 -14.57 -27.66
C ASP A 96 -6.31 -15.12 -27.10
N GLU A 97 -5.26 -14.29 -27.06
CA GLU A 97 -3.98 -14.64 -26.45
C GLU A 97 -3.95 -14.25 -24.97
N PHE A 98 -3.37 -15.14 -24.16
CA PHE A 98 -3.21 -14.95 -22.73
C PHE A 98 -1.83 -14.37 -22.41
N GLN A 99 -1.81 -13.26 -21.67
CA GLN A 99 -0.60 -12.61 -21.21
C GLN A 99 -0.57 -12.49 -19.68
N ASP A 100 0.59 -12.82 -19.11
CA ASP A 100 0.88 -12.68 -17.69
C ASP A 100 1.27 -11.24 -17.34
N PHE A 101 0.55 -10.64 -16.38
CA PHE A 101 0.86 -9.34 -15.80
C PHE A 101 1.27 -9.50 -14.34
N THR A 102 2.54 -9.22 -14.04
CA THR A 102 3.06 -9.27 -12.67
C THR A 102 3.07 -7.90 -12.02
N PHE A 103 2.38 -7.80 -10.89
CA PHE A 103 2.32 -6.61 -10.05
C PHE A 103 3.11 -6.81 -8.76
N THR A 104 3.68 -5.71 -8.24
CA THR A 104 4.35 -5.69 -6.93
C THR A 104 3.55 -4.80 -5.98
N PHE A 105 3.15 -5.37 -4.85
CA PHE A 105 2.31 -4.74 -3.85
C PHE A 105 2.99 -4.73 -2.47
N ALA A 106 2.52 -3.82 -1.62
CA ALA A 106 2.67 -3.86 -0.19
C ALA A 106 1.30 -4.10 0.44
N PHE A 107 1.22 -5.03 1.41
CA PHE A 107 0.09 -5.06 2.33
C PHE A 107 0.38 -4.06 3.45
N VAL A 108 -0.44 -3.03 3.55
CA VAL A 108 -0.25 -1.91 4.48
C VAL A 108 -1.43 -1.79 5.43
N ARG A 109 -1.16 -1.37 6.66
CA ARG A 109 -2.20 -0.97 7.61
C ARG A 109 -2.10 0.52 7.86
N PHE A 110 -3.18 1.25 7.58
CA PHE A 110 -3.25 2.68 7.79
C PHE A 110 -3.58 2.98 9.25
N TYR A 111 -2.91 3.97 9.84
CA TYR A 111 -3.25 4.41 11.18
C TYR A 111 -4.57 5.18 11.17
N LYS A 112 -5.39 5.01 12.21
CA LYS A 112 -6.62 5.80 12.37
C LYS A 112 -6.27 7.27 12.52
N LEU A 113 -6.99 8.12 11.79
CA LEU A 113 -6.80 9.56 11.89
C LEU A 113 -7.20 10.03 13.28
N GLN A 114 -6.44 10.99 13.81
CA GLN A 114 -6.78 11.68 15.04
C GLN A 114 -7.06 13.14 14.72
N GLN A 115 -8.28 13.59 14.98
CA GLN A 115 -8.64 15.00 14.89
C GLN A 115 -8.12 15.73 16.12
N ILE A 116 -6.81 15.88 16.26
CA ILE A 116 -6.23 16.79 17.27
C ILE A 116 -5.52 17.91 16.54
N ARG A 117 -5.97 19.14 16.78
CA ARG A 117 -5.20 20.35 16.45
C ARG A 117 -4.12 20.51 17.50
N LEU A 118 -2.86 20.24 17.16
CA LEU A 118 -1.74 20.62 18.00
C LEU A 118 -1.68 22.16 18.05
N THR A 119 -1.67 22.73 19.26
CA THR A 119 -1.72 24.19 19.49
C THR A 119 -0.36 24.80 19.83
N THR A 120 0.72 24.02 19.80
CA THR A 120 2.08 24.47 20.15
C THR A 120 2.98 24.69 18.93
N TYR A 121 3.95 25.61 19.06
CA TYR A 121 4.88 26.03 18.00
C TYR A 121 5.78 24.89 17.45
N GLU A 122 5.97 23.81 18.20
CA GLU A 122 6.70 22.60 17.79
C GLU A 122 5.93 21.72 16.77
N SER A 123 4.69 22.08 16.44
CA SER A 123 3.80 21.33 15.55
C SER A 123 3.99 21.62 14.06
N ILE A 124 4.90 22.52 13.69
CA ILE A 124 5.16 22.87 12.30
C ILE A 124 5.83 21.65 11.63
N ASN A 125 5.02 20.83 10.94
CA ASN A 125 5.35 19.61 10.19
C ASN A 125 5.18 18.26 10.91
N THR A 126 4.54 18.21 12.08
CA THR A 126 4.21 16.94 12.75
C THR A 126 2.70 16.65 12.67
N GLU A 127 2.37 15.44 12.23
CA GLU A 127 1.00 14.91 12.21
C GLU A 127 0.83 13.94 13.37
N VAL A 128 -0.36 13.90 14.01
CA VAL A 128 -0.67 12.94 15.07
C VAL A 128 -1.74 11.99 14.57
N CYS A 129 -1.50 10.68 14.74
CA CYS A 129 -2.48 9.64 14.48
C CYS A 129 -2.66 8.74 15.70
N GLN A 130 -3.74 7.98 15.75
CA GLN A 130 -3.93 7.02 16.84
C GLN A 130 -2.90 5.90 16.72
N ASN A 131 -2.50 5.32 17.85
CA ASN A 131 -1.68 4.10 17.85
C ASN A 131 -2.50 2.83 17.58
N THR A 132 -3.47 2.92 16.67
CA THR A 132 -4.28 1.80 16.20
C THR A 132 -4.50 1.91 14.69
N PHE A 133 -4.73 0.77 14.05
CA PHE A 133 -4.95 0.70 12.62
C PHE A 133 -6.43 0.73 12.27
N GLU A 134 -6.74 1.28 11.10
CA GLU A 134 -8.03 1.08 10.42
C GLU A 134 -8.28 -0.42 10.16
N ASP A 135 -9.54 -0.75 9.90
CA ASP A 135 -9.94 -2.10 9.53
C ASP A 135 -9.37 -2.48 8.15
N GLU A 136 -9.12 -3.79 7.97
CA GLU A 136 -8.54 -4.29 6.73
C GLU A 136 -9.55 -4.19 5.58
N SER A 137 -9.09 -3.71 4.44
CA SER A 137 -9.87 -3.53 3.21
C SER A 137 -8.99 -3.70 1.98
N GLU A 138 -9.57 -3.63 0.79
CA GLU A 138 -8.84 -3.56 -0.49
C GLU A 138 -7.83 -2.41 -0.54
N PHE A 139 -8.05 -1.33 0.20
CA PHE A 139 -7.10 -0.22 0.29
C PHE A 139 -5.79 -0.60 0.99
N CYS A 140 -5.79 -1.69 1.78
CA CYS A 140 -4.57 -2.26 2.35
C CYS A 140 -3.68 -2.90 1.28
N ILE A 141 -4.19 -3.17 0.08
CA ILE A 141 -3.41 -3.65 -1.08
C ILE A 141 -2.91 -2.44 -1.85
N LEU A 142 -1.64 -2.11 -1.65
CA LEU A 142 -1.06 -0.89 -2.20
C LEU A 142 0.00 -1.23 -3.25
N PRO A 143 -0.13 -0.80 -4.52
CA PRO A 143 0.97 -0.84 -5.47
C PRO A 143 2.18 -0.12 -4.89
N VAL A 144 3.37 -0.70 -5.01
CA VAL A 144 4.58 -0.07 -4.44
C VAL A 144 4.84 1.33 -5.02
N ALA A 145 4.33 1.63 -6.22
CA ALA A 145 4.37 2.96 -6.83
C ALA A 145 3.53 4.02 -6.09
N LYS A 146 2.52 3.60 -5.31
CA LYS A 146 1.69 4.51 -4.47
C LYS A 146 2.32 4.79 -3.10
N ILE A 147 3.48 4.22 -2.79
CA ILE A 147 4.27 4.55 -1.60
C ILE A 147 4.95 5.90 -1.85
N HIS A 148 4.59 6.90 -1.07
CA HIS A 148 5.11 8.25 -1.25
C HIS A 148 6.50 8.41 -0.61
N SER A 149 6.60 8.30 0.72
CA SER A 149 7.83 8.58 1.48
C SER A 149 7.97 7.67 2.69
N PRO A 150 9.21 7.41 3.17
CA PRO A 150 9.39 6.88 4.51
C PRO A 150 8.96 7.93 5.56
N ILE A 151 8.51 7.45 6.71
CA ILE A 151 8.22 8.30 7.88
C ILE A 151 8.84 7.68 9.14
N GLY A 152 9.05 8.51 10.16
CA GLY A 152 9.28 8.09 11.53
C GLY A 152 7.97 8.11 12.30
N ILE A 153 7.83 7.17 13.24
CA ILE A 153 6.74 7.12 14.21
C ILE A 153 7.37 7.19 15.59
N LEU A 154 6.89 8.13 16.42
CA LEU A 154 7.21 8.20 17.83
C LEU A 154 5.93 8.00 18.64
N LEU A 155 5.92 7.01 19.54
CA LEU A 155 4.78 6.77 20.42
C LEU A 155 4.79 7.80 21.56
N ASN A 156 3.75 8.63 21.62
CA ASN A 156 3.39 9.39 22.81
C ASN A 156 2.61 8.46 23.76
N ILE A 157 3.30 8.01 24.80
CA ILE A 157 2.78 7.07 25.80
C ILE A 157 1.64 7.64 26.65
N PHE A 158 1.52 8.97 26.77
CA PHE A 158 0.51 9.58 27.62
C PHE A 158 -0.88 9.54 26.98
N ASP A 159 -0.94 9.75 25.68
CA ASP A 159 -2.19 9.81 24.92
C ASP A 159 -2.43 8.56 24.07
N ASN A 160 -1.48 7.60 24.08
CA ASN A 160 -1.45 6.44 23.18
C ASN A 160 -1.60 6.85 21.70
N THR A 161 -0.85 7.89 21.31
CA THR A 161 -0.86 8.46 19.96
C THR A 161 0.51 8.38 19.33
N ASN A 162 0.55 8.36 18.01
CA ASN A 162 1.77 8.36 17.23
C ASN A 162 2.02 9.75 16.66
N ILE A 163 3.19 10.31 16.96
CA ILE A 163 3.72 11.51 16.32
C ILE A 163 4.45 11.06 15.06
N VAL A 164 3.98 11.55 13.91
CA VAL A 164 4.50 11.25 12.59
C VAL A 164 5.53 12.29 12.20
N ILE A 165 6.74 11.81 11.89
CA ILE A 165 7.87 12.63 11.47
C ILE A 165 8.15 12.32 10.01
N ASN A 166 8.06 13.31 9.13
CA ASN A 166 8.39 13.11 7.72
C ASN A 166 9.91 12.95 7.55
N ILE A 167 10.35 11.86 6.92
CA ILE A 167 11.77 11.63 6.61
C ILE A 167 12.05 12.12 5.19
N PRO A 168 13.13 12.89 4.97
CA PRO A 168 13.52 13.32 3.63
C PRO A 168 13.68 12.13 2.68
N LYS A 169 13.11 12.23 1.47
CA LYS A 169 13.39 11.25 0.43
C LYS A 169 14.80 11.47 -0.09
N LYS A 170 15.56 10.40 -0.28
CA LYS A 170 16.71 10.48 -1.19
C LYS A 170 16.16 10.69 -2.60
N ILE A 171 16.39 11.86 -3.17
CA ILE A 171 16.26 12.09 -4.61
C ILE A 171 17.61 11.67 -5.18
N THR A 172 17.59 10.71 -6.10
CA THR A 172 18.81 10.35 -6.83
C THR A 172 18.82 11.27 -8.05
N GLU A 173 19.85 12.12 -8.13
CA GLU A 173 20.21 12.86 -9.36
C GLU A 173 20.74 11.90 -10.43
#